data_AF-A0A1C6DFA0-F1
#
_entry.id   AF-A0A1C6DFA0-F1
#
_cell.length_a   1.000
_cell.length_b   1.000
_cell.length_c   1.000
_cell.angle_alpha   90.00
_cell.angle_beta   90.00
_cell.angle_gamma   90.00
#
_symmetry.space_group_name_H-M   'P 1'
#
loop_
_entity.id
_entity.type
_entity.pdbx_description
1 polymer ?
#
loop_
_entity_poly.entity_id
_entity_poly.type
_entity_poly.pdbx_seq_one_letter_code
_entity_poly.pdbx_strand_id
1 'polypeptide(L)'
;MKVTILEYPTNEDWIAVKQRALVTVGLKAKTPPTDEWKYKILKARHSPIRRLRFSVLFEDIPNWVAVHLVRHIHAQPYVKSQRNDRQSNYDRTKAPQDAPVNMIWDFNGEELMNIANKRLCNQAAKETREAIKEMCDKIIELDDIWKDFLVPMCKYVGECKEMFPCYLKENDGK
;
A
#
# COMPACT_ATOMS: atom_id res chain seq x y z
N MET A 1 3.80 10.80 -13.37
CA MET A 1 3.37 9.71 -12.48
C MET A 1 1.92 9.34 -12.78
N LYS A 2 1.67 8.08 -13.11
CA LYS A 2 0.33 7.49 -13.26
C LYS A 2 0.26 6.22 -12.43
N VAL A 3 -0.85 6.01 -11.73
CA VAL A 3 -1.10 4.81 -10.93
C VAL A 3 -2.25 4.03 -11.55
N THR A 4 -2.10 2.72 -11.72
CA THR A 4 -3.15 1.85 -12.25
C THR A 4 -3.32 0.65 -11.32
N ILE A 5 -4.54 0.40 -10.86
CA ILE A 5 -4.85 -0.81 -10.08
C ILE A 5 -5.05 -1.96 -11.06
N LEU A 6 -4.18 -2.97 -10.98
CA LEU A 6 -4.20 -4.16 -11.84
C LEU A 6 -5.06 -5.28 -11.25
N GLU A 7 -5.01 -5.43 -9.92
CA GLU A 7 -5.76 -6.44 -9.18
C GLU A 7 -6.24 -5.84 -7.84
N TYR A 8 -7.48 -6.14 -7.45
CA TYR A 8 -8.05 -5.84 -6.14
C TYR A 8 -9.04 -6.94 -5.73
N PRO A 9 -9.37 -7.08 -4.44
CA PRO A 9 -10.16 -8.21 -3.95
C PRO A 9 -11.60 -8.27 -4.49
N THR A 10 -12.03 -9.47 -4.86
CA THR A 10 -13.43 -9.72 -5.27
C THR A 10 -14.30 -10.24 -4.12
N ASN A 11 -15.57 -10.50 -4.41
CA ASN A 11 -16.47 -11.17 -3.46
C ASN A 11 -15.99 -12.58 -3.08
N GLU A 12 -15.40 -13.33 -4.02
CA GLU A 12 -14.81 -14.65 -3.74
C GLU A 12 -13.65 -14.54 -2.74
N ASP A 13 -12.80 -13.51 -2.88
CA ASP A 13 -11.71 -13.28 -1.92
C ASP A 13 -12.23 -12.98 -0.52
N TRP A 14 -13.30 -12.20 -0.40
CA TRP A 14 -13.94 -11.91 0.88
C TRP A 14 -14.59 -13.14 1.52
N ILE A 15 -15.21 -14.04 0.73
CA ILE A 15 -15.68 -15.34 1.22
C ILE A 15 -14.49 -16.17 1.72
N ALA A 16 -13.37 -16.16 0.98
CA ALA A 16 -12.14 -16.81 1.37
C ALA A 16 -11.57 -16.26 2.69
N VAL A 17 -11.60 -14.94 2.92
CA VAL A 17 -11.24 -14.32 4.20
C VAL A 17 -12.15 -14.82 5.32
N LYS A 18 -13.48 -14.81 5.12
CA LYS A 18 -14.44 -15.29 6.11
C LYS A 18 -14.22 -16.76 6.46
N GLN A 19 -13.93 -17.61 5.46
CA GLN A 19 -13.61 -19.02 5.69
C GLN A 19 -12.36 -19.20 6.56
N ARG A 20 -11.32 -18.37 6.37
CA ARG A 20 -10.09 -18.40 7.19
C ARG A 20 -10.32 -17.95 8.62
N ALA A 21 -11.27 -17.04 8.86
CA ALA A 21 -11.68 -16.68 10.21
C ALA A 21 -12.53 -17.77 10.88
N LEU A 22 -13.41 -18.43 10.12
CA LEU A 22 -14.35 -19.42 10.67
C LEU A 22 -13.70 -20.79 10.92
N VAL A 23 -12.70 -21.18 10.12
CA VAL A 23 -12.03 -22.48 10.27
C VAL A 23 -11.33 -22.60 11.64
N THR A 24 -10.85 -21.49 12.22
CA THR A 24 -10.18 -21.49 13.53
C THR A 24 -11.12 -21.79 14.69
N VAL A 25 -12.44 -21.76 14.45
CA VAL A 25 -13.48 -22.14 15.40
C VAL A 25 -14.32 -23.32 14.90
N GLY A 26 -13.80 -24.09 13.93
CA GLY A 26 -14.46 -25.30 13.41
C GLY A 26 -15.69 -25.03 12.52
N LEU A 27 -15.88 -23.80 12.04
CA LEU A 27 -17.02 -23.40 11.22
C LEU A 27 -16.64 -23.24 9.74
N LYS A 28 -17.68 -23.21 8.88
CA LYS A 28 -17.55 -22.95 7.44
C LYS A 28 -18.34 -21.71 7.03
N ALA A 29 -17.79 -20.93 6.12
CA ALA A 29 -18.46 -19.80 5.51
C ALA A 29 -19.59 -20.31 4.60
N LYS A 30 -20.83 -20.16 5.03
CA LYS A 30 -22.03 -20.50 4.23
C LYS A 30 -22.57 -19.30 3.44
N THR A 31 -22.25 -18.09 3.91
CA THR A 31 -22.72 -16.83 3.34
C THR A 31 -21.54 -15.88 3.19
N PRO A 32 -21.59 -14.93 2.23
CA PRO A 32 -20.62 -13.84 2.15
C PRO A 32 -20.55 -13.02 3.44
N PRO A 33 -19.41 -12.36 3.74
CA PRO A 33 -19.36 -11.40 4.84
C PRO A 33 -20.17 -10.14 4.50
N THR A 34 -20.84 -9.58 5.50
CA THR A 34 -21.46 -8.24 5.40
C THR A 34 -20.38 -7.17 5.46
N ASP A 35 -20.65 -5.97 4.99
CA ASP A 35 -19.68 -4.87 5.06
C ASP A 35 -19.36 -4.47 6.50
N GLU A 36 -20.33 -4.58 7.43
CA GLU A 36 -20.07 -4.43 8.86
C GLU A 36 -19.03 -5.44 9.37
N TRP A 37 -19.11 -6.70 8.92
CA TRP A 37 -18.13 -7.73 9.27
C TRP A 37 -16.76 -7.44 8.64
N LYS A 38 -16.72 -7.05 7.37
CA LYS A 38 -15.48 -6.64 6.67
C LYS A 38 -14.80 -5.48 7.40
N TYR A 39 -15.58 -4.47 7.78
CA TYR A 39 -15.09 -3.32 8.52
C TYR A 39 -14.48 -3.73 9.86
N LYS A 40 -15.19 -4.55 10.65
CA LYS A 40 -14.71 -5.03 11.95
C LYS A 40 -13.41 -5.81 11.83
N ILE A 41 -13.28 -6.70 10.84
CA ILE A 41 -12.08 -7.52 10.69
C ILE A 41 -10.86 -6.70 10.20
N LEU A 42 -11.08 -5.73 9.30
CA LEU A 42 -10.05 -4.77 8.87
C LEU A 42 -9.60 -3.89 10.04
N LYS A 43 -10.55 -3.31 10.77
CA LYS A 43 -10.28 -2.48 11.95
C LYS A 43 -9.45 -3.24 12.99
N ALA A 44 -9.71 -4.52 13.18
CA ALA A 44 -8.97 -5.37 14.11
C ALA A 44 -7.60 -5.84 13.60
N ARG A 45 -7.22 -5.55 12.34
CA ARG A 45 -6.02 -6.12 11.68
C ARG A 45 -5.94 -7.63 11.83
N HIS A 46 -7.09 -8.30 11.76
CA HIS A 46 -7.11 -9.72 12.03
C HIS A 46 -6.48 -10.47 10.86
N SER A 47 -5.62 -11.46 11.15
CA SER A 47 -4.76 -12.10 10.15
C SER A 47 -5.45 -12.66 8.89
N PRO A 48 -6.75 -13.06 8.88
CA PRO A 48 -7.42 -13.49 7.65
C PRO A 48 -7.38 -12.46 6.51
N ILE A 49 -7.30 -11.15 6.80
CA ILE A 49 -7.25 -10.09 5.79
C ILE A 49 -5.98 -10.15 4.92
N ARG A 50 -4.92 -10.86 5.38
CA ARG A 50 -3.72 -11.14 4.59
C ARG A 50 -3.99 -11.99 3.35
N ARG A 51 -5.18 -12.57 3.21
CA ARG A 51 -5.61 -13.26 1.99
C ARG A 51 -6.03 -12.28 0.88
N LEU A 52 -6.43 -11.06 1.19
CA LEU A 52 -6.81 -10.05 0.20
C LEU A 52 -5.55 -9.64 -0.57
N ARG A 53 -5.59 -9.66 -1.90
CA ARG A 53 -4.44 -9.38 -2.77
C ARG A 53 -4.70 -8.12 -3.58
N PHE A 54 -3.63 -7.37 -3.80
CA PHE A 54 -3.61 -6.17 -4.61
C PHE A 54 -2.39 -6.22 -5.52
N SER A 55 -2.54 -5.69 -6.73
CA SER A 55 -1.44 -5.43 -7.66
C SER A 55 -1.61 -4.04 -8.24
N VAL A 56 -0.56 -3.23 -8.17
CA VAL A 56 -0.57 -1.83 -8.58
C VAL A 56 0.60 -1.54 -9.50
N LEU A 57 0.32 -0.90 -10.64
CA LEU A 57 1.33 -0.35 -11.54
C LEU A 57 1.53 1.14 -11.24
N PHE A 58 2.77 1.50 -10.91
CA PHE A 58 3.26 2.87 -10.90
C PHE A 58 4.06 3.12 -12.18
N GLU A 59 3.67 4.15 -12.93
CA GLU A 59 4.35 4.58 -14.15
C GLU A 59 5.00 5.94 -13.93
N ASP A 60 6.24 6.07 -14.42
CA ASP A 60 7.05 7.29 -14.37
C ASP A 60 7.13 7.89 -12.96
N ILE A 61 7.44 7.05 -11.97
CA ILE A 61 7.81 7.50 -10.62
C ILE A 61 9.32 7.75 -10.56
N PRO A 62 9.78 8.74 -9.77
CA PRO A 62 11.21 8.91 -9.50
C PRO A 62 11.81 7.63 -8.91
N ASN A 63 13.05 7.29 -9.28
CA ASN A 63 13.72 6.10 -8.77
C ASN A 63 13.83 6.09 -7.24
N TRP A 64 14.04 7.23 -6.58
CA TRP A 64 14.04 7.28 -5.10
C TRP A 64 12.68 6.90 -4.50
N VAL A 65 11.56 7.22 -5.16
CA VAL A 65 10.22 6.83 -4.69
C VAL A 65 10.11 5.31 -4.76
N ALA A 66 10.51 4.69 -5.87
CA ALA A 66 10.57 3.23 -5.97
C ALA A 66 11.42 2.63 -4.84
N VAL A 67 12.61 3.19 -4.58
CA VAL A 67 13.49 2.75 -3.48
C VAL A 67 12.85 2.89 -2.10
N HIS A 68 12.04 3.93 -1.85
CA HIS A 68 11.29 4.06 -0.60
C HIS A 68 10.22 2.96 -0.46
N LEU A 69 9.58 2.59 -1.57
CA LEU A 69 8.48 1.62 -1.59
C LEU A 69 8.98 0.17 -1.48
N VAL A 70 10.10 -0.20 -2.10
CA VAL A 70 10.64 -1.58 -2.02
C VAL A 70 11.10 -2.00 -0.61
N ARG A 71 11.03 -1.12 0.38
CA ARG A 71 11.35 -1.42 1.79
C ARG A 71 10.22 -2.08 2.57
N HIS A 72 9.01 -2.14 2.01
CA HIS A 72 7.88 -2.84 2.64
C HIS A 72 7.96 -4.33 2.32
N ILE A 73 8.45 -5.10 3.29
CA ILE A 73 8.93 -6.47 3.09
C ILE A 73 7.83 -7.51 2.86
N HIS A 74 6.57 -7.19 3.15
CA HIS A 74 5.44 -8.07 2.83
C HIS A 74 4.78 -7.72 1.49
N ALA A 75 5.44 -6.86 0.71
CA ALA A 75 5.10 -6.54 -0.66
C ALA A 75 6.18 -7.08 -1.61
N GLN A 76 5.78 -7.42 -2.83
CA GLN A 76 6.65 -7.94 -3.88
C GLN A 76 6.78 -6.91 -5.00
N PRO A 77 7.90 -6.17 -5.08
CA PRO A 77 8.12 -5.20 -6.14
C PRO A 77 8.72 -5.84 -7.40
N TYR A 78 8.35 -5.28 -8.54
CA TYR A 78 8.88 -5.57 -9.87
C TYR A 78 9.24 -4.25 -10.57
N VAL A 79 10.47 -3.77 -10.33
CA VAL A 79 10.95 -2.48 -10.84
C VAL A 79 11.61 -2.66 -12.21
N LYS A 80 11.30 -1.78 -13.17
CA LYS A 80 11.95 -1.75 -14.48
C LYS A 80 13.47 -1.60 -14.32
N SER A 81 14.21 -2.57 -14.86
CA SER A 81 15.67 -2.55 -14.83
C SER A 81 16.25 -1.38 -15.63
N GLN A 82 17.19 -0.65 -15.03
CA GLN A 82 17.94 0.42 -15.70
C GLN A 82 19.26 -0.08 -16.32
N ARG A 83 19.58 -1.38 -16.26
CA ARG A 83 20.85 -1.95 -16.76
C ARG A 83 21.17 -1.55 -18.21
N ASN A 84 22.40 -1.10 -18.47
CA ASN A 84 22.87 -0.70 -19.81
C ASN A 84 22.83 -1.84 -20.84
N ASP A 85 22.92 -3.10 -20.41
CA ASP A 85 22.80 -4.26 -21.31
C ASP A 85 21.34 -4.60 -21.68
N ARG A 86 20.34 -3.92 -21.08
CA ARG A 86 18.91 -4.15 -21.33
C ARG A 86 18.19 -2.95 -21.96
N GLN A 87 18.85 -1.80 -22.06
CA GLN A 87 18.30 -0.57 -22.64
C GLN A 87 19.43 0.35 -23.13
N SER A 88 19.15 1.18 -24.14
CA SER A 88 20.10 2.13 -24.75
C SER A 88 19.69 3.61 -24.64
N ASN A 89 18.65 3.91 -23.86
CA ASN A 89 18.10 5.25 -23.69
C ASN A 89 19.02 6.18 -22.88
N TYR A 90 19.82 5.63 -21.96
CA TYR A 90 20.75 6.40 -21.12
C TYR A 90 21.81 5.48 -20.47
N ASP A 91 22.92 6.08 -20.01
CA ASP A 91 23.91 5.40 -19.17
C ASP A 91 23.47 5.38 -17.70
N ARG A 92 23.11 4.20 -17.19
CA ARG A 92 22.62 4.00 -15.82
C ARG A 92 23.59 4.51 -14.75
N THR A 93 24.89 4.50 -15.03
CA THR A 93 25.91 4.87 -14.04
C THR A 93 25.95 6.38 -13.79
N LYS A 94 25.30 7.16 -14.67
CA LYS A 94 25.21 8.61 -14.63
C LYS A 94 23.77 9.10 -14.44
N ALA A 95 22.80 8.19 -14.42
CA ALA A 95 21.38 8.55 -14.32
C ALA A 95 21.08 9.18 -12.96
N PRO A 96 20.37 10.33 -12.92
CA PRO A 96 19.99 10.97 -11.68
C PRO A 96 18.91 10.16 -10.94
N GLN A 97 18.72 10.41 -9.64
CA GLN A 97 17.75 9.67 -8.83
C GLN A 97 16.29 9.99 -9.18
N ASP A 98 16.03 11.10 -9.88
CA ASP A 98 14.71 11.45 -10.41
C ASP A 98 14.37 10.76 -11.73
N ALA A 99 15.32 10.00 -12.30
CA ALA A 99 15.08 9.26 -13.54
C ALA A 99 13.83 8.37 -13.38
N PRO A 100 12.86 8.45 -14.32
CA PRO A 100 11.58 7.78 -14.18
C PRO A 100 11.75 6.26 -14.30
N VAL A 101 11.07 5.53 -13.42
CA VAL A 101 10.97 4.07 -13.45
C VAL A 101 9.51 3.64 -13.34
N ASN A 102 9.21 2.49 -13.94
CA ASN A 102 7.93 1.83 -13.78
C ASN A 102 8.09 0.69 -12.77
N MET A 103 7.07 0.46 -11.96
CA MET A 103 7.04 -0.59 -10.95
C MET A 103 5.66 -1.23 -10.87
N ILE A 104 5.58 -2.55 -11.03
CA ILE A 104 4.43 -3.31 -10.53
C ILE A 104 4.72 -3.69 -9.09
N TRP A 105 3.70 -3.63 -8.25
CA TRP A 105 3.83 -3.88 -6.82
C TRP A 105 2.65 -4.68 -6.29
N ASP A 106 2.95 -5.87 -5.77
CA ASP A 106 1.94 -6.77 -5.23
C ASP A 106 2.01 -6.80 -3.70
N PHE A 107 0.87 -6.77 -3.02
CA PHE A 107 0.83 -6.85 -1.56
C PHE A 107 -0.52 -7.37 -1.07
N ASN A 108 -0.60 -7.68 0.22
CA ASN A 108 -1.85 -8.13 0.83
C ASN A 108 -2.60 -6.99 1.55
N GLY A 109 -3.84 -7.24 1.99
CA GLY A 109 -4.68 -6.25 2.64
C GLY A 109 -4.13 -5.65 3.94
N GLU A 110 -3.43 -6.43 4.77
CA GLU A 110 -2.79 -5.88 5.97
C GLU A 110 -1.62 -4.96 5.60
N GLU A 111 -0.82 -5.39 4.62
CA GLU A 111 0.33 -4.61 4.16
C GLU A 111 -0.10 -3.33 3.43
N LEU A 112 -1.17 -3.35 2.65
CA LEU A 112 -1.77 -2.13 2.06
C LEU A 112 -2.01 -1.06 3.14
N MET A 113 -2.65 -1.46 4.24
CA MET A 113 -2.95 -0.54 5.33
C MET A 113 -1.66 -0.10 6.08
N ASN A 114 -0.65 -0.98 6.22
CA ASN A 114 0.66 -0.62 6.79
C ASN A 114 1.39 0.41 5.90
N ILE A 115 1.39 0.18 4.58
CA ILE A 115 1.95 1.09 3.58
C ILE A 115 1.29 2.45 3.72
N ALA A 116 -0.03 2.53 3.74
CA ALA A 116 -0.77 3.77 3.91
C ALA A 116 -0.40 4.47 5.23
N ASN A 117 -0.41 3.74 6.35
CA ASN A 117 -0.08 4.30 7.67
C ASN A 117 1.31 4.93 7.74
N LYS A 118 2.31 4.30 7.10
CA LYS A 118 3.70 4.78 7.09
C LYS A 118 3.96 5.83 6.03
N ARG A 119 3.39 5.66 4.83
CA ARG A 119 3.73 6.49 3.67
C ARG A 119 2.79 7.65 3.44
N LEU A 120 1.65 7.74 4.13
CA LEU A 120 0.85 8.96 4.21
C LEU A 120 1.24 9.85 5.41
N CYS A 121 2.11 9.37 6.29
CA CYS A 121 2.63 10.17 7.41
C CYS A 121 3.42 11.38 6.91
N ASN A 122 3.29 12.54 7.57
CA ASN A 122 4.07 13.74 7.23
C ASN A 122 5.58 13.61 7.46
N GLN A 123 6.03 12.50 8.04
CA GLN A 123 7.45 12.15 8.09
C GLN A 123 8.00 11.59 6.77
N ALA A 124 7.13 11.05 5.90
CA ALA A 124 7.56 10.53 4.60
C ALA A 124 7.83 11.67 3.59
N ALA A 125 8.70 11.38 2.62
CA ALA A 125 9.00 12.30 1.52
C ALA A 125 7.72 12.70 0.77
N LYS A 126 7.65 13.96 0.30
CA LYS A 126 6.47 14.53 -0.34
C LYS A 126 6.01 13.70 -1.54
N GLU A 127 6.91 13.37 -2.45
CA GLU A 127 6.65 12.62 -3.68
C GLU A 127 6.19 11.20 -3.38
N THR A 128 6.69 10.60 -2.29
CA THR A 128 6.24 9.27 -1.84
C THR A 128 4.84 9.32 -1.25
N ARG A 129 4.51 10.37 -0.48
CA ARG A 129 3.13 10.58 0.02
C ARG A 129 2.16 10.75 -1.15
N GLU A 130 2.53 11.55 -2.15
CA GLU A 130 1.70 11.78 -3.34
C GLU A 130 1.44 10.49 -4.12
N ALA A 131 2.48 9.69 -4.38
CA ALA A 131 2.34 8.40 -5.05
C ALA A 131 1.42 7.43 -4.30
N ILE A 132 1.59 7.32 -2.98
CA ILE A 132 0.74 6.45 -2.16
C ILE A 132 -0.67 7.00 -2.01
N LYS A 133 -0.85 8.32 -1.92
CA LYS A 133 -2.17 8.93 -1.87
C LYS A 133 -2.96 8.61 -3.13
N GLU A 134 -2.36 8.78 -4.31
CA GLU A 134 -3.01 8.44 -5.59
C GLU A 134 -3.40 6.94 -5.65
N MET A 135 -2.54 6.04 -5.18
CA MET A 135 -2.85 4.61 -5.06
C MET A 135 -4.04 4.36 -4.12
N CYS A 136 -4.03 4.97 -2.94
CA CYS A 136 -5.10 4.81 -1.95
C CYS A 136 -6.44 5.35 -2.47
N ASP A 137 -6.43 6.54 -3.09
CA ASP A 137 -7.63 7.16 -3.67
C ASP A 137 -8.26 6.22 -4.72
N LYS A 138 -7.46 5.66 -5.64
CA LYS A 138 -7.96 4.70 -6.64
C LYS A 138 -8.50 3.40 -6.05
N ILE A 139 -7.91 2.90 -4.97
CA ILE A 139 -8.43 1.70 -4.29
C ILE A 139 -9.77 2.03 -3.62
N ILE A 140 -9.90 3.20 -3.00
CA ILE A 140 -11.15 3.65 -2.36
C ILE A 140 -12.26 3.87 -3.39
N GLU A 141 -11.92 4.39 -4.57
CA GLU A 141 -12.87 4.51 -5.70
C GLU A 141 -13.43 3.15 -6.14
N LEU A 142 -12.64 2.08 -6.05
CA LEU A 142 -13.06 0.71 -6.39
C LEU A 142 -13.83 0.02 -5.26
N ASP A 143 -13.42 0.21 -4.00
CA ASP A 143 -14.06 -0.37 -2.81
C ASP A 143 -13.89 0.56 -1.60
N ASP A 144 -14.97 1.27 -1.25
CA ASP A 144 -14.98 2.26 -0.17
C ASP A 144 -14.80 1.65 1.24
N ILE A 145 -14.79 0.32 1.39
CA ILE A 145 -14.52 -0.34 2.68
C ILE A 145 -13.15 0.05 3.25
N TRP A 146 -12.22 0.50 2.39
CA TRP A 146 -10.85 0.83 2.75
C TRP A 146 -10.65 2.27 3.27
N LYS A 147 -11.62 3.19 3.08
CA LYS A 147 -11.43 4.64 3.32
C LYS A 147 -10.89 5.01 4.71
N ASP A 148 -11.38 4.32 5.75
CA ASP A 148 -11.03 4.61 7.14
C ASP A 148 -9.66 4.03 7.53
N PHE A 149 -9.11 3.16 6.68
CA PHE A 149 -7.91 2.37 6.96
C PHE A 149 -6.70 2.84 6.16
N LEU A 150 -6.92 3.45 4.99
CA LEU A 150 -5.86 4.01 4.15
C LEU A 150 -5.53 5.45 4.56
N VAL A 151 -5.14 5.61 5.82
CA VAL A 151 -4.84 6.90 6.46
C VAL A 151 -3.47 6.85 7.14
N PRO A 152 -2.86 7.98 7.53
CA PRO A 152 -1.65 7.96 8.36
C PRO A 152 -1.89 7.22 9.68
N MET A 153 -0.83 6.60 10.24
CA MET A 153 -0.88 5.85 11.50
C MET A 153 -1.60 6.62 12.62
N CYS A 154 -1.25 7.90 12.78
CA CYS A 154 -1.83 8.76 13.82
C CYS A 154 -3.34 8.97 13.70
N LYS A 155 -3.90 8.94 12.48
CA LYS A 155 -5.36 9.00 12.29
C LYS A 155 -6.00 7.66 12.66
N TYR A 156 -5.36 6.55 12.33
CA TYR A 156 -5.89 5.21 12.62
C TYR A 156 -5.86 4.86 14.12
N VAL A 157 -4.78 5.19 14.85
CA VAL A 157 -4.68 4.89 16.30
C VAL A 157 -5.01 6.06 17.22
N GLY A 158 -5.12 7.29 16.70
CA GLY A 158 -5.35 8.49 17.52
C GLY A 158 -4.08 9.13 18.11
N GLU A 159 -2.90 8.59 17.82
CA GLU A 159 -1.61 9.13 18.28
C GLU A 159 -0.46 8.86 17.29
N CYS A 160 0.51 9.76 17.18
CA CYS A 160 1.67 9.53 16.30
C CYS A 160 2.67 8.58 16.97
N LYS A 161 2.90 7.42 16.34
CA LYS A 161 3.85 6.38 16.80
C LYS A 161 5.22 6.43 16.11
N GLU A 162 5.56 7.54 15.46
CA GLU A 162 6.91 7.75 14.93
C GLU A 162 7.84 8.22 16.04
N MET A 163 9.14 7.85 15.97
CA MET A 163 10.14 8.26 16.97
C MET A 163 10.20 9.79 17.14
N PHE A 164 9.98 10.51 16.05
CA PHE A 164 9.75 11.95 16.03
C PHE A 164 8.32 12.18 15.54
N PRO A 165 7.38 12.54 16.42
CA PRO A 165 5.99 12.75 16.02
C PRO A 165 5.83 13.78 14.89
N CYS A 166 4.99 13.48 13.91
CA CYS A 166 4.90 14.26 12.68
C CYS A 166 4.32 15.67 12.86
N TYR A 167 3.63 15.94 13.97
CA TYR A 167 3.11 17.26 14.33
C TYR A 167 4.18 18.17 14.95
N LEU A 168 5.35 17.63 15.34
CA LEU A 168 6.46 18.44 15.86
C LEU A 168 7.30 19.08 14.74
N LYS A 169 7.06 18.70 13.47
CA LYS A 169 7.81 19.20 12.32
C LYS A 169 7.56 20.68 11.98
N GLU A 170 6.69 21.39 12.70
CA GLU A 170 6.45 22.82 12.47
C GLU A 170 7.66 23.71 12.80
N ASN A 171 8.77 23.18 13.34
CA ASN A 171 9.92 23.99 13.78
C ASN A 171 11.28 23.71 13.13
N ASP A 172 11.41 22.75 12.21
CA ASP A 172 12.70 22.50 11.57
C ASP A 172 12.62 22.90 10.10
N GLY A 173 12.91 24.18 9.85
CA GLY A 173 13.23 24.71 8.52
C GLY A 173 14.51 24.10 7.95
N LYS A 174 14.48 22.80 7.67
CA LYS A 174 15.47 22.04 6.91
C LYS A 174 14.80 21.39 5.70
#